data_AF-L9KGQ6-F1
#
_entry.id   AF-L9KGQ6-F1
#
_cell.length_a   1.000
_cell.length_b   1.000
_cell.length_c   1.000
_cell.angle_alpha   90.00
_cell.angle_beta   90.00
_cell.angle_gamma   90.00
#
_symmetry.space_group_name_H-M   'P 1'
#
loop_
_entity.id
_entity.type
_entity.pdbx_description
1 polymer ?
#
loop_
_entity_poly.entity_id
_entity_poly.type
_entity_poly.pdbx_seq_one_letter_code
_entity_poly.pdbx_strand_id
1 'polypeptide(L)'
;MNRLCLSVALLVLLGSQQNESMNPSQVSQPDFCFEPPHTGRCRASFTRYYFNSTTGNCQTFVYGGCRGKKNNFVNIEDCMNTCGAK
;
A
#
# COMPACT_ATOMS: atom_id res chain seq x y z
N MET A 1 -10.89 -54.49 9.21
CA MET A 1 -11.78 -55.15 8.23
C MET A 1 -12.40 -54.08 7.34
N ASN A 2 -12.32 -54.32 6.03
CA ASN A 2 -12.98 -53.65 4.90
C ASN A 2 -12.67 -52.17 4.59
N ARG A 3 -11.89 -52.02 3.51
CA ARG A 3 -11.75 -50.84 2.67
C ARG A 3 -12.94 -50.77 1.70
N LEU A 4 -13.67 -49.66 1.67
CA LEU A 4 -13.97 -48.86 0.47
C LEU A 4 -14.97 -47.73 0.81
N CYS A 5 -14.45 -46.52 0.98
CA CYS A 5 -15.17 -45.33 0.51
C CYS A 5 -14.11 -44.27 0.19
N LEU A 6 -13.62 -44.37 -1.05
CA LEU A 6 -12.87 -43.32 -1.71
C LEU A 6 -13.82 -42.13 -1.90
N SER A 7 -13.53 -40.98 -1.29
CA SER A 7 -13.69 -39.67 -1.94
C SER A 7 -13.25 -38.53 -1.03
N VAL A 8 -12.06 -38.00 -1.34
CA VAL A 8 -11.75 -36.56 -1.35
C VAL A 8 -11.91 -35.74 -0.04
N ALA A 9 -11.86 -36.36 1.14
CA ALA A 9 -11.55 -35.60 2.37
C ALA A 9 -10.04 -35.29 2.52
N LEU A 10 -9.17 -35.88 1.68
CA LEU A 10 -7.71 -35.77 1.78
C LEU A 10 -7.12 -34.64 0.91
N LEU A 11 -7.87 -34.10 -0.07
CA LEU A 11 -7.41 -32.97 -0.90
C LEU A 11 -7.62 -31.59 -0.25
N VAL A 12 -8.28 -31.52 0.91
CA VAL A 12 -8.37 -30.26 1.68
C VAL A 12 -7.01 -29.88 2.31
N LEU A 13 -5.99 -30.74 2.20
CA LEU A 13 -4.61 -30.46 2.58
C LEU A 13 -3.82 -29.63 1.53
N LEU A 14 -4.44 -29.17 0.44
CA LEU A 14 -3.82 -28.27 -0.55
C LEU A 14 -4.39 -26.84 -0.57
N GLY A 15 -5.21 -26.48 0.43
CA GLY A 15 -5.70 -25.12 0.60
C GLY A 15 -5.31 -24.59 1.97
N SER A 16 -4.03 -24.30 2.19
CA SER A 16 -3.60 -23.50 3.33
C SER A 16 -4.39 -22.19 3.31
N GLN A 17 -5.29 -22.04 4.29
CA GLN A 17 -5.81 -20.74 4.68
C GLN A 17 -4.59 -19.81 4.82
N GLN A 18 -4.44 -18.81 3.94
CA GLN A 18 -3.63 -17.63 4.26
C GLN A 18 -4.43 -16.81 5.27
N ASN A 19 -4.57 -17.39 6.46
CA ASN A 19 -4.94 -16.69 7.67
C ASN A 19 -3.64 -16.01 8.13
N GLU A 20 -3.26 -14.92 7.45
CA GLU A 20 -2.25 -14.03 7.99
C GLU A 20 -2.88 -13.34 9.20
N SER A 21 -2.58 -13.89 10.37
CA SER A 21 -2.65 -13.15 11.62
C SER A 21 -1.70 -11.96 11.46
N MET A 22 -2.23 -10.83 10.98
CA MET A 22 -1.51 -9.57 10.93
C MET A 22 -1.05 -9.26 12.36
N ASN A 23 0.22 -9.53 12.62
CA ASN A 23 0.88 -9.02 13.80
C ASN A 23 0.80 -7.49 13.73
N PRO A 24 0.10 -6.81 14.66
CA PRO A 24 -0.09 -5.36 14.61
C PRO A 24 1.24 -4.58 14.67
N SER A 25 2.34 -5.26 14.96
CA SER A 25 3.69 -4.70 14.96
C SER A 25 4.38 -4.69 13.60
N GLN A 26 3.79 -5.24 12.53
CA GLN A 26 4.46 -5.37 11.22
C GLN A 26 3.58 -4.85 10.07
N VAL A 27 3.03 -3.64 10.19
CA VAL A 27 2.44 -2.95 9.04
C VAL A 27 3.59 -2.27 8.28
N SER A 28 4.14 -2.96 7.27
CA SER A 28 5.10 -2.35 6.36
C SER A 28 4.43 -1.18 5.63
N GLN A 29 5.18 -0.10 5.40
CA GLN A 29 4.68 1.05 4.65
C GLN A 29 4.26 0.60 3.24
N PRO A 30 3.15 1.12 2.69
CA PRO A 30 2.76 0.80 1.33
C PRO A 30 3.87 1.11 0.32
N ASP A 31 4.09 0.24 -0.67
CA ASP A 31 5.16 0.41 -1.66
C ASP A 31 5.12 1.76 -2.39
N PHE A 32 3.91 2.29 -2.61
CA PHE A 32 3.76 3.58 -3.28
C PHE A 32 4.36 4.75 -2.49
N CYS A 33 4.56 4.62 -1.17
CA CYS A 33 5.21 5.64 -0.35
C CYS A 33 6.67 5.87 -0.78
N PHE A 34 7.28 4.91 -1.47
CA PHE A 34 8.65 5.00 -1.98
C PHE A 34 8.71 5.52 -3.43
N GLU A 35 7.57 5.78 -4.08
CA GLU A 35 7.56 6.37 -5.42
C GLU A 35 7.87 7.88 -5.38
N PRO A 36 8.57 8.43 -6.40
CA PRO A 36 8.78 9.87 -6.52
C PRO A 36 7.46 10.64 -6.77
N PRO A 37 7.43 11.96 -6.49
CA PRO A 37 6.25 12.79 -6.77
C PRO A 37 5.94 12.82 -8.27
N HIS A 38 4.66 12.80 -8.62
CA HIS A 38 4.21 12.74 -10.02
C HIS A 38 3.28 13.90 -10.39
N THR A 39 3.81 14.89 -11.12
CA THR A 39 3.05 16.06 -11.59
C THR A 39 1.96 15.67 -12.60
N GLY A 40 2.19 14.68 -13.44
CA GLY A 40 1.23 14.28 -14.48
C GLY A 40 1.17 15.24 -15.68
N ARG A 41 0.26 14.98 -16.62
CA ARG A 41 0.22 15.66 -17.93
C ARG A 41 -0.62 16.94 -17.98
N CYS A 42 -1.49 17.14 -17.00
CA CYS A 42 -2.35 18.32 -16.94
C CYS A 42 -1.57 19.54 -16.44
N ARG A 43 -2.08 20.75 -16.70
CA ARG A 43 -1.35 22.02 -16.52
C ARG A 43 -1.96 22.93 -15.43
N ALA A 44 -2.78 22.37 -14.54
CA ALA A 44 -3.15 23.09 -13.32
C ALA A 44 -1.97 23.13 -12.34
N SER A 45 -2.05 23.95 -11.31
CA SER A 45 -1.02 24.05 -10.27
C SER A 45 -1.63 23.81 -8.90
N PHE A 46 -1.69 22.55 -8.49
CA PHE A 46 -2.14 22.18 -7.14
C PHE A 46 -0.95 21.84 -6.26
N THR A 47 -0.80 22.55 -5.15
CA THR A 47 0.14 22.14 -4.09
C THR A 47 -0.39 20.87 -3.43
N ARG A 48 0.44 19.83 -3.39
CA ARG A 48 0.16 18.53 -2.77
C ARG A 48 1.35 18.07 -1.95
N TYR A 49 1.15 17.06 -1.11
CA TYR A 49 2.19 16.42 -0.33
C TYR A 49 2.54 15.05 -0.90
N TYR A 50 3.81 14.69 -0.85
CA TYR A 50 4.29 13.33 -1.11
C TYR A 50 5.26 12.95 0.01
N PHE A 51 5.35 11.66 0.32
CA PHE A 51 6.34 11.15 1.25
C PHE A 51 7.70 11.03 0.56
N ASN A 52 8.71 11.68 1.12
CA ASN A 52 10.08 11.54 0.70
C ASN A 52 10.78 10.53 1.61
N SER A 53 10.96 9.31 1.11
CA SER A 53 11.59 8.22 1.85
C SER A 53 13.07 8.46 2.17
N THR A 54 13.76 9.34 1.44
CA THR A 54 15.15 9.72 1.74
C THR A 54 15.22 10.60 2.98
N THR A 55 14.25 11.50 3.17
CA THR A 55 14.22 12.39 4.34
C THR A 55 13.33 11.85 5.47
N GLY A 56 12.57 10.80 5.22
CA GLY A 56 11.59 10.23 6.15
C GLY A 56 10.41 11.17 6.45
N ASN A 57 10.13 12.13 5.57
CA ASN A 57 9.15 13.19 5.83
C ASN A 57 8.28 13.52 4.61
N CYS A 58 7.09 14.05 4.85
CA CYS A 58 6.22 14.56 3.80
C CYS A 58 6.64 15.96 3.34
N GLN A 59 6.75 16.13 2.04
CA GLN A 59 7.20 17.37 1.39
C GLN A 59 6.19 17.81 0.32
N THR A 60 6.19 19.11 -0.02
CA THR A 60 5.28 19.63 -1.04
C THR A 60 5.80 19.41 -2.46
N PHE A 61 4.88 19.27 -3.41
CA PHE A 61 5.16 19.28 -4.85
C PHE A 61 3.97 19.86 -5.63
N VAL A 62 4.18 20.16 -6.91
CA VAL A 62 3.12 20.62 -7.82
C VAL A 62 2.51 19.43 -8.56
N TYR A 63 1.21 19.24 -8.36
CA TYR A 63 0.38 18.30 -9.10
C TYR A 63 -0.41 19.01 -10.21
N GLY A 64 -0.30 18.48 -11.42
CA GLY A 64 -0.91 19.01 -12.64
C GLY A 64 -2.43 18.87 -12.72
N GLY A 65 -3.05 18.10 -11.80
CA GLY A 65 -4.50 17.96 -11.68
C GLY A 65 -5.09 16.70 -12.31
N CYS A 66 -4.32 15.88 -13.03
CA CYS A 66 -4.80 14.60 -13.54
C CYS A 66 -3.73 13.50 -13.56
N ARG A 67 -4.20 12.24 -13.47
CA ARG A 67 -3.35 11.03 -13.48
C ARG A 67 -2.26 11.05 -12.39
N GLY A 68 -2.61 11.53 -11.21
CA GLY A 68 -1.74 11.44 -10.03
C GLY A 68 -1.49 9.99 -9.64
N LYS A 69 -0.31 9.73 -9.06
CA LYS A 69 0.00 8.47 -8.39
C LYS A 69 -0.47 8.50 -6.93
N LYS A 70 -0.35 7.38 -6.23
CA LYS A 70 -0.82 7.25 -4.83
C LYS A 70 0.01 8.05 -3.83
N ASN A 71 1.29 8.31 -4.10
CA ASN A 71 2.10 9.24 -3.30
C ASN A 71 1.75 10.72 -3.60
N ASN A 72 0.50 11.09 -3.30
CA ASN A 72 -0.07 12.41 -3.57
C ASN A 72 -1.24 12.66 -2.61
N PHE A 73 -1.01 13.52 -1.63
CA PHE A 73 -1.95 13.82 -0.56
C PHE A 73 -2.31 15.31 -0.57
N VAL A 74 -3.53 15.63 -0.14
CA VAL A 74 -3.97 17.02 -0.02
C VAL A 74 -3.37 17.67 1.23
N ASN A 75 -3.24 16.88 2.30
CA ASN A 75 -2.83 17.35 3.63
C ASN A 75 -1.56 16.63 4.07
N ILE A 76 -0.73 17.31 4.88
CA ILE A 76 0.49 16.72 5.43
C ILE A 76 0.18 15.58 6.40
N GLU A 77 -0.91 15.68 7.16
CA GLU A 77 -1.35 14.68 8.12
C GLU A 77 -1.69 13.35 7.44
N ASP A 78 -2.47 13.37 6.36
CA ASP A 78 -2.79 12.17 5.58
C ASP A 78 -1.54 11.48 5.04
N CYS A 79 -0.58 12.28 4.57
CA CYS A 79 0.70 11.80 4.09
C CYS A 79 1.49 11.11 5.21
N MET A 80 1.62 11.74 6.37
CA MET A 80 2.37 11.18 7.50
C MET A 80 1.67 9.96 8.12
N ASN A 81 0.34 9.97 8.24
CA ASN A 81 -0.43 8.85 8.75
C ASN A 81 -0.35 7.61 7.83
N THR A 82 -0.25 7.85 6.52
CA THR A 82 -0.19 6.78 5.51
C THR A 82 1.23 6.25 5.33
N CYS A 83 2.22 7.15 5.22
CA CYS A 83 3.57 6.83 4.77
C CYS A 83 4.66 7.17 5.80
N GLY A 84 4.33 7.79 6.93
CA GLY A 84 5.28 8.03 8.01
C GLY A 84 5.72 6.73 8.70
N ALA A 85 6.89 6.75 9.31
CA ALA A 85 7.31 5.63 10.16
C ALA A 85 6.37 5.56 11.39
N LYS A 86 5.98 4.34 11.77
CA LYS A 86 5.17 4.07 12.97
C LYS A 86 6.04 3.53 14.09
#